data_AF-A0A9Q3HZ20-F1
#
_entry.id   AF-A0A9Q3HZ20-F1
#
_cell.length_a   1.000
_cell.length_b   1.000
_cell.length_c   1.000
_cell.angle_alpha   90.00
_cell.angle_beta   90.00
_cell.angle_gamma   90.00
#
_symmetry.space_group_name_H-M   'P 1'
#
loop_
_entity.id
_entity.type
_entity.pdbx_description
1 polymer ?
#
loop_
_entity_poly.entity_id
_entity_poly.type
_entity_poly.pdbx_seq_one_letter_code
_entity_poly.pdbx_strand_id
1 'polypeptide(L)'
;MYWVTEFSPSGYRSYNACLVIVERYSKTPIILPCHKDDTAMDTAFLLWNRVIYNAVLFKNIISERDPKFISEVLTNLHRFFGTNLSFSTAYHPQTDGLAERMIQNLEEMIGRFCYYGL
;
A
#
# COMPACT_ATOMS: atom_id res chain seq x y z
N MET A 1 -3.39 -0.09 -3.78
CA MET A 1 -2.34 -0.32 -2.77
C MET A 1 -1.02 -0.29 -3.50
N TYR A 2 -0.10 0.58 -3.08
CA TYR A 2 1.13 0.89 -3.79
C TYR A 2 2.30 1.00 -2.81
N TRP A 3 3.47 0.53 -3.22
CA TRP A 3 4.72 0.68 -2.47
C TRP A 3 5.45 1.93 -2.92
N VAL A 4 5.66 2.86 -1.99
CA VAL A 4 6.62 3.94 -2.23
C VAL A 4 7.92 3.57 -1.52
N THR A 5 9.01 3.57 -2.27
CA THR A 5 10.32 3.07 -1.79
C THR A 5 11.40 4.12 -1.99
N GLU A 6 12.65 3.74 -1.68
CA GLU A 6 13.86 4.55 -1.92
C GLU A 6 13.99 5.79 -1.03
N PHE A 7 13.34 5.76 0.13
CA PHE A 7 13.58 6.77 1.15
C PHE A 7 14.90 6.50 1.88
N SER A 8 15.59 7.57 2.28
CA SER A 8 16.67 7.46 3.25
C SER A 8 16.14 6.86 4.55
N PRO A 9 16.78 5.83 5.13
CA PRO A 9 16.34 5.22 6.38
C PRO A 9 16.17 6.27 7.47
N SER A 10 15.00 6.31 8.12
CA SER A 10 14.68 7.37 9.09
C SER A 10 13.91 6.86 10.32
N GLY A 11 14.01 7.62 11.41
CA GLY A 11 13.42 7.31 12.71
C GLY A 11 14.12 6.16 13.47
N TYR A 12 13.59 5.82 14.65
CA TYR A 12 14.17 4.78 15.52
C TYR A 12 14.19 3.38 14.89
N ARG A 13 13.23 3.09 14.00
CA ARG A 13 13.11 1.79 13.32
C ARG A 13 13.72 1.78 11.91
N SER A 14 14.37 2.88 11.51
CA SER A 14 15.06 3.03 10.22
C SER A 14 14.22 2.62 9.02
N TYR A 15 12.96 3.07 8.97
CA TYR A 15 12.06 2.80 7.85
C TYR A 15 12.58 3.49 6.59
N ASN A 16 12.50 2.78 5.46
CA ASN A 16 13.00 3.25 4.16
C ASN A 16 11.97 3.06 3.02
N ALA A 17 10.75 2.64 3.35
CA ALA A 17 9.62 2.52 2.43
C ALA A 17 8.30 2.84 3.16
N CYS A 18 7.24 3.05 2.39
CA CYS A 18 5.88 3.09 2.91
C CYS A 18 4.90 2.37 1.98
N LEU A 19 3.90 1.75 2.58
CA LEU A 19 2.78 1.14 1.90
C LEU A 19 1.62 2.14 1.94
N VAL A 20 1.16 2.56 0.77
CA VAL A 20 0.08 3.54 0.61
C VAL A 20 -1.19 2.83 0.16
N ILE A 21 -2.26 3.06 0.92
CA ILE A 21 -3.59 2.52 0.67
C ILE A 21 -4.56 3.69 0.63
N VAL A 22 -5.32 3.82 -0.45
CA VAL A 22 -6.33 4.88 -0.57
C VAL A 22 -7.70 4.23 -0.58
N GLU A 23 -8.55 4.62 0.37
CA GLU A 23 -9.96 4.23 0.37
C GLU A 23 -10.71 5.05 -0.70
N ARG A 24 -11.50 4.37 -1.53
CA ARG A 24 -12.04 4.95 -2.77
C ARG A 24 -13.18 5.94 -2.52
N TYR A 25 -13.95 5.79 -1.46
CA TYR A 25 -15.12 6.63 -1.18
C TYR A 25 -14.76 7.93 -0.47
N SER A 26 -14.16 7.85 0.72
CA SER A 26 -13.71 8.98 1.55
C SER A 26 -12.44 9.64 1.04
N LYS A 27 -11.73 9.01 0.09
CA LYS A 27 -10.43 9.49 -0.43
C LYS A 27 -9.39 9.64 0.69
N THR A 28 -9.51 8.85 1.75
CA THR A 28 -8.57 8.93 2.87
C THR A 28 -7.37 8.03 2.58
N PRO A 29 -6.14 8.58 2.61
CA PRO A 29 -4.95 7.77 2.49
C PRO A 29 -4.57 7.19 3.85
N ILE A 30 -4.14 5.93 3.82
CA ILE A 30 -3.49 5.23 4.92
C ILE A 30 -2.06 4.98 4.47
N ILE A 31 -1.11 5.54 5.21
CA ILE A 31 0.33 5.41 4.95
C ILE A 31 0.92 4.57 6.07
N LEU A 32 1.50 3.43 5.71
CA LEU A 32 2.09 2.49 6.67
C LEU A 32 3.61 2.44 6.45
N PRO A 33 4.43 2.92 7.42
CA PRO A 33 5.88 2.87 7.29
C PRO A 33 6.37 1.42 7.36
N CYS A 34 7.33 1.08 6.51
CA CYS A 34 7.81 -0.28 6.29
C CYS A 34 9.22 -0.27 5.69
N HIS A 35 9.72 -1.46 5.35
CA HIS A 35 11.04 -1.61 4.76
C HIS A 35 10.93 -2.07 3.30
N LYS A 36 11.82 -1.55 2.44
CA LYS A 36 11.90 -1.93 1.01
C LYS A 36 12.06 -3.43 0.84
N ASP A 37 12.77 -4.07 1.78
CA ASP A 37 13.10 -5.48 1.75
C ASP A 37 12.09 -6.35 2.54
N ASP A 38 10.97 -5.77 3.00
CA ASP A 38 9.92 -6.51 3.70
C ASP A 38 9.43 -7.68 2.85
N THR A 39 9.30 -8.84 3.47
CA THR A 39 8.81 -10.03 2.80
C THR A 39 7.29 -9.96 2.61
N ALA A 40 6.75 -10.91 1.84
CA ALA A 40 5.31 -11.13 1.78
C ALA A 40 4.67 -11.34 3.16
N MET A 41 5.37 -12.03 4.07
CA MET A 41 4.89 -12.29 5.43
C MET A 41 4.86 -11.01 6.27
N ASP A 42 5.93 -10.20 6.19
CA ASP A 42 6.00 -8.91 6.88
C ASP A 42 4.88 -7.97 6.40
N THR A 43 4.65 -7.94 5.09
CA THR A 43 3.55 -7.20 4.46
C THR A 43 2.19 -7.69 4.94
N ALA A 44 1.99 -9.01 5.03
CA ALA A 44 0.76 -9.60 5.55
C ALA A 44 0.51 -9.19 7.02
N PHE A 45 1.56 -9.22 7.87
CA PHE A 45 1.47 -8.75 9.25
C PHE A 45 1.19 -7.24 9.35
N LEU A 46 1.77 -6.43 8.46
CA LEU A 46 1.52 -5.00 8.41
C LEU A 46 0.06 -4.70 8.10
N LEU A 47 -0.51 -5.39 7.10
CA LEU A 47 -1.93 -5.30 6.75
C LEU A 47 -2.84 -5.83 7.85
N TRP A 48 -2.47 -6.96 8.47
CA TRP A 48 -3.19 -7.53 9.62
C TRP A 48 -3.33 -6.52 10.75
N ASN A 49 -2.24 -5.90 11.16
CA ASN A 49 -2.23 -5.03 12.32
C ASN A 49 -2.95 -3.70 12.09
N ARG A 50 -3.09 -3.23 10.84
CA ARG A 50 -3.52 -1.85 10.54
C ARG A 50 -4.75 -1.71 9.65
N VAL A 51 -5.00 -2.66 8.77
CA VAL A 51 -6.07 -2.56 7.77
C VAL A 51 -7.22 -3.49 8.11
N ILE A 52 -6.92 -4.67 8.63
CA ILE A 52 -7.91 -5.71 8.89
C ILE A 52 -8.86 -5.37 10.06
N TYR A 53 -8.45 -4.55 11.02
CA TYR A 53 -9.39 -4.01 12.02
C TYR A 53 -10.53 -3.20 11.37
N ASN A 54 -10.30 -2.70 10.15
CA ASN A 54 -11.23 -1.99 9.30
C ASN A 54 -11.74 -2.87 8.14
N ALA A 55 -11.68 -4.21 8.23
CA ALA A 55 -11.96 -5.13 7.12
C ALA A 55 -13.30 -4.89 6.39
N VAL A 56 -14.31 -4.37 7.10
CA VAL A 56 -15.60 -3.99 6.49
C VAL A 56 -15.44 -2.91 5.42
N LEU A 57 -14.45 -2.01 5.55
CA LEU A 57 -14.17 -0.90 4.64
C LEU A 57 -13.42 -1.33 3.36
N PHE A 58 -12.70 -2.46 3.38
CA PHE A 58 -11.79 -2.85 2.30
C PHE A 58 -12.19 -4.16 1.61
N LYS A 59 -13.45 -4.29 1.19
CA LYS A 59 -13.96 -5.51 0.52
C LYS A 59 -13.26 -5.82 -0.80
N ASN A 60 -12.89 -4.79 -1.57
CA ASN A 60 -12.19 -4.95 -2.84
C ASN A 60 -10.93 -4.07 -2.80
N ILE A 61 -9.77 -4.71 -2.90
CA ILE A 61 -8.47 -4.07 -2.87
C ILE A 61 -7.85 -4.24 -4.24
N ILE A 62 -7.46 -3.11 -4.84
CA ILE A 62 -6.72 -3.08 -6.09
C ILE A 62 -5.27 -2.78 -5.74
N SER A 63 -4.36 -3.65 -6.16
CA SER A 63 -2.94 -3.57 -5.86
C SER A 63 -2.12 -3.73 -7.13
N GLU A 64 -0.86 -3.30 -7.10
CA GLU A 64 0.06 -3.54 -8.19
C GLU A 64 0.50 -4.99 -8.28
N ARG A 65 1.10 -5.36 -9.41
CA ARG A 65 1.66 -6.70 -9.63
C ARG A 65 3.03 -6.89 -8.97
N ASP A 66 3.21 -6.36 -7.77
CA ASP A 66 4.41 -6.60 -6.99
C ASP A 66 4.41 -8.07 -6.50
N PRO A 67 5.53 -8.81 -6.60
CA PRO A 67 5.63 -10.19 -6.14
C PRO A 67 5.18 -10.40 -4.69
N LYS A 68 5.35 -9.40 -3.83
CA LYS A 68 4.87 -9.44 -2.44
C LYS A 68 3.35 -9.59 -2.42
N PHE A 69 2.61 -8.79 -3.20
CA PHE A 69 1.15 -8.85 -3.27
C PHE A 69 0.60 -10.09 -3.98
N ILE A 70 1.38 -10.68 -4.89
CA ILE A 70 1.01 -11.92 -5.61
C ILE A 70 1.28 -13.18 -4.77
N SER A 71 2.00 -13.05 -3.65
CA SER A 71 2.36 -14.19 -2.81
C SER A 71 1.14 -14.99 -2.33
N GLU A 72 1.35 -16.29 -2.15
CA GLU A 72 0.33 -17.20 -1.62
C GLU A 72 -0.15 -16.76 -0.23
N VAL A 73 0.76 -16.22 0.59
CA VAL A 73 0.48 -15.69 1.92
C VAL A 73 -0.56 -14.58 1.87
N LEU A 74 -0.34 -13.55 1.03
CA LEU A 74 -1.27 -12.43 0.91
C LEU A 74 -2.59 -12.85 0.27
N THR A 75 -2.55 -13.71 -0.75
CA THR A 75 -3.75 -14.24 -1.40
C THR A 75 -4.63 -15.01 -0.40
N ASN A 76 -4.03 -15.89 0.40
CA ASN A 76 -4.74 -16.65 1.43
C ASN A 76 -5.27 -15.76 2.56
N LEU A 77 -4.52 -14.74 2.96
CA LEU A 77 -4.98 -13.74 3.92
C LEU A 77 -6.23 -13.02 3.41
N HIS A 78 -6.23 -12.53 2.17
CA HIS A 78 -7.41 -11.88 1.59
C HIS A 78 -8.64 -12.81 1.56
N ARG A 79 -8.45 -14.07 1.17
CA ARG A 79 -9.49 -15.10 1.18
C ARG A 79 -10.04 -15.35 2.59
N PHE A 80 -9.17 -15.46 3.60
CA PHE A 80 -9.57 -15.66 4.99
C PHE A 80 -10.47 -14.52 5.50
N PHE A 81 -10.20 -13.29 5.08
CA PHE A 81 -10.97 -12.11 5.46
C PHE A 81 -12.20 -11.82 4.60
N GLY A 82 -12.45 -12.63 3.56
CA GLY A 82 -13.53 -12.36 2.62
C GLY A 82 -13.34 -11.07 1.82
N THR A 83 -12.09 -10.66 1.62
CA THR A 83 -11.72 -9.51 0.78
C THR A 83 -11.20 -10.01 -0.56
N ASN A 84 -11.48 -9.28 -1.64
CA ASN A 84 -10.96 -9.59 -2.96
C ASN A 84 -9.71 -8.75 -3.23
N LEU A 85 -8.61 -9.42 -3.56
CA LEU A 85 -7.42 -8.78 -4.09
C LEU A 85 -7.44 -8.87 -5.62
N SER A 86 -7.50 -7.72 -6.27
CA SER A 86 -7.40 -7.56 -7.72
C SER A 86 -6.09 -6.85 -8.05
N PHE A 87 -5.49 -7.21 -9.17
CA PHE A 87 -4.27 -6.56 -9.63
C PHE A 87 -4.59 -5.50 -10.69
N SER A 88 -3.99 -4.32 -10.57
CA SER A 88 -4.05 -3.31 -11.61
C SER A 88 -3.45 -3.88 -12.91
N THR A 89 -4.10 -3.58 -14.02
CA THR A 89 -3.50 -3.75 -15.34
C THR A 89 -2.65 -2.53 -15.62
N ALA A 90 -1.46 -2.71 -16.18
CA ALA A 90 -0.72 -1.59 -16.75
C ALA A 90 -1.67 -0.87 -17.73
N TYR A 91 -2.01 0.39 -17.43
CA TYR A 91 -2.94 1.22 -18.20
C TYR A 91 -4.41 0.75 -18.29
N HIS A 92 -5.25 1.09 -17.29
CA HIS A 92 -6.69 1.31 -17.55
C HIS A 92 -7.32 2.44 -16.70
N PRO A 93 -7.13 3.72 -17.10
CA PRO A 93 -7.54 4.89 -16.33
C PRO A 93 -9.01 5.28 -16.59
N GLN A 94 -9.98 4.42 -16.29
CA GLN A 94 -11.39 4.79 -16.46
C GLN A 94 -12.21 4.84 -15.16
N THR A 95 -11.74 4.26 -14.06
CA THR A 95 -12.45 4.35 -12.76
C THR A 95 -11.55 4.53 -11.53
N ASP A 96 -10.25 4.30 -11.65
CA ASP A 96 -9.26 4.41 -10.57
C ASP A 96 -8.32 5.61 -10.67
N GLY A 97 -8.39 6.39 -11.74
CA GLY A 97 -7.48 7.51 -11.98
C GLY A 97 -7.47 8.59 -10.90
N LEU A 98 -8.46 8.65 -10.00
CA LEU A 98 -8.42 9.52 -8.81
C LEU A 98 -7.59 8.94 -7.67
N ALA A 99 -7.73 7.64 -7.39
CA ALA A 99 -6.92 6.99 -6.37
C ALA A 99 -5.47 6.88 -6.83
N GLU A 100 -5.24 6.57 -8.11
CA GLU A 100 -3.91 6.58 -8.74
C GLU A 100 -3.26 7.97 -8.67
N ARG A 101 -3.97 9.04 -9.05
CA ARG A 101 -3.47 10.42 -8.91
C ARG A 101 -3.15 10.78 -7.47
N MET A 102 -3.98 10.33 -6.52
CA MET A 102 -3.73 10.58 -5.11
C MET A 102 -2.48 9.84 -4.62
N ILE A 103 -2.28 8.59 -5.03
CA ILE A 103 -1.07 7.83 -4.72
C ILE A 103 0.16 8.51 -5.31
N GLN A 104 0.12 8.95 -6.58
CA GLN A 104 1.23 9.68 -7.22
C GLN A 104 1.57 10.98 -6.49
N ASN A 105 0.54 11.78 -6.13
CA ASN A 105 0.75 13.01 -5.37
C ASN A 105 1.36 12.73 -3.99
N LEU A 106 0.94 11.65 -3.33
CA LEU A 106 1.49 11.26 -2.02
C LEU A 106 2.92 10.75 -2.15
N GLU A 107 3.22 9.94 -3.15
CA GLU A 107 4.58 9.49 -3.46
C GLU A 107 5.52 10.68 -3.70
N GLU A 108 5.11 11.64 -4.53
CA GLU A 108 5.89 12.85 -4.79
C GLU A 108 6.06 13.69 -3.52
N MET A 109 4.99 13.88 -2.74
CA MET A 109 5.03 14.65 -1.50
C MET A 109 5.96 13.99 -0.46
N ILE A 110 5.85 12.68 -0.26
CA ILE A 110 6.68 11.93 0.70
C ILE A 110 8.13 11.94 0.22
N GLY A 111 8.39 11.72 -1.08
CA GLY A 111 9.73 11.80 -1.66
C GLY A 111 10.37 13.17 -1.45
N ARG A 112 9.64 14.26 -1.71
CA ARG A 112 10.11 15.63 -1.44
C ARG A 112 10.36 15.86 0.05
N PHE A 113 9.44 15.45 0.91
CA PHE A 113 9.60 15.62 2.36
C PHE A 113 10.84 14.90 2.88
N CYS A 114 11.05 13.65 2.48
CA CYS A 114 12.23 12.86 2.84
C CYS A 114 13.53 13.39 2.23
N TYR A 115 13.50 13.96 1.03
CA TYR A 115 14.69 14.51 0.37
C TYR A 115 15.11 15.88 0.92
N TYR A 116 14.14 16.77 1.17
CA TYR A 116 14.40 18.13 1.62
C TYR A 116 14.40 18.31 3.14
N GLY A 117 13.99 17.31 3.91
CA GLY A 117 14.03 17.33 5.38
C GLY A 117 13.15 18.41 6.00
N LEU A 118 11.98 18.66 5.42
CA LEU A 118 10.95 19.52 6.03
C LEU A 118 10.21 18.81 7.17
#